data_AF-A0A6N6LAG9-F1
#
_entry.id   AF-A0A6N6LAG9-F1
#
_cell.length_a   1.000
_cell.length_b   1.000
_cell.length_c   1.000
_cell.angle_alpha   90.00
_cell.angle_beta   90.00
_cell.angle_gamma   90.00
#
_symmetry.space_group_name_H-M   'P 1'
#
loop_
_entity.id
_entity.type
_entity.pdbx_description
1 polymer ?
#
loop_
_entity_poly.entity_id
_entity_poly.type
_entity_poly.pdbx_seq_one_letter_code
_entity_poly.pdbx_strand_id
1 'polypeptide(L)'
;MFIGALGSAQAADAEYVLGPGDIIRITVFQNPDLTTETRVSENGAITFPLVGNVDVGGLTVPAAESRIAEQLRSGGFVLQPQIGILPLQIRGNQVAVLGQVNRPGRYPLETFNMRLSDMLAMAGGIAATGADELVLIGVRKGKIERTEIDVPALFMKGDLAKDVIVSGGDVIYVHRAPTFYIYGEVNRPGAFRLERGMTVMQGLATGGGVTIRGTTRGMQIHRRSEDGTQQVIEPQLDQALAPNDVIFVKESLF
;
A
#
# COMPACT_ATOMS: atom_id res chain seq x y z
N MET A 1 23.77 19.32 41.21
CA MET A 1 24.04 18.24 40.25
C MET A 1 22.81 17.35 40.29
N PHE A 2 21.83 17.44 39.41
CA PHE A 2 21.86 17.20 37.96
C PHE A 2 20.74 18.00 37.27
N ILE A 3 21.06 18.64 36.14
CA ILE A 3 20.09 19.20 35.19
C ILE A 3 19.89 18.13 34.12
N GLY A 4 18.70 17.51 34.05
CA GLY A 4 18.33 16.59 33.00
C GLY A 4 17.63 17.35 31.87
N ALA A 5 18.38 17.73 30.83
CA ALA A 5 17.82 18.26 29.61
C ALA A 5 17.08 17.14 28.86
N LEU A 6 15.75 17.25 28.76
CA LEU A 6 14.95 16.49 27.82
C LEU A 6 15.30 17.02 26.42
N GLY A 7 16.13 16.27 25.71
CA GLY A 7 16.37 16.50 24.29
C GLY A 7 15.09 16.24 23.52
N SER A 8 14.46 17.30 23.05
CA SER A 8 13.43 17.26 22.02
C SER A 8 14.06 16.64 20.77
N ALA A 9 13.80 15.36 20.51
CA ALA A 9 14.01 14.79 19.19
C ALA A 9 12.97 15.41 18.26
N GLN A 10 13.31 16.57 17.70
CA GLN A 10 12.58 17.20 16.61
C GLN A 10 12.47 16.12 15.52
N ALA A 11 11.23 15.69 15.21
CA ALA A 11 10.98 14.94 14.01
C ALA A 11 11.56 15.76 12.85
N ALA A 12 12.58 15.23 12.19
CA ALA A 12 13.11 15.84 10.99
C ALA A 12 11.97 15.78 9.97
N ASP A 13 11.30 16.91 9.75
CA ASP A 13 10.37 17.07 8.64
C ASP A 13 11.16 16.69 7.39
N ALA A 14 10.79 15.56 6.78
CA ALA A 14 11.39 15.13 5.53
C ALA A 14 10.95 16.16 4.47
N GLU A 15 11.81 17.14 4.22
CA GLU A 15 11.55 18.18 3.23
C GLU A 15 11.46 17.57 1.82
N TYR A 16 10.51 18.06 1.03
CA TYR A 16 10.34 17.62 -0.34
C TYR A 16 11.60 17.89 -1.17
N VAL A 17 12.08 16.86 -1.87
CA VAL A 17 13.19 16.95 -2.81
C VAL A 17 12.64 16.91 -4.22
N LEU A 18 12.96 17.92 -5.03
CA LEU A 18 12.51 18.02 -6.42
C LEU A 18 13.07 16.85 -7.25
N GLY A 19 12.19 16.15 -7.95
CA GLY A 19 12.50 14.99 -8.77
C GLY A 19 12.29 15.24 -10.26
N PRO A 20 12.96 14.45 -11.14
CA PRO A 20 12.66 14.45 -12.56
C PRO A 20 11.18 14.20 -12.85
N GLY A 21 10.60 14.99 -13.75
CA GLY A 21 9.20 14.90 -14.14
C GLY A 21 8.23 15.71 -13.29
N ASP A 22 8.67 16.32 -12.19
CA ASP A 22 7.86 17.25 -11.40
C ASP A 22 7.44 18.46 -12.23
N ILE A 23 6.23 18.96 -11.99
CA ILE A 23 5.77 20.25 -12.49
C ILE A 23 5.76 21.22 -11.33
N ILE A 24 6.48 22.33 -11.48
CA ILE A 24 6.63 23.35 -10.46
C ILE A 24 6.21 24.71 -11.02
N ARG A 25 5.60 25.52 -10.16
CA ARG A 25 5.37 26.94 -10.40
C ARG A 25 6.41 27.73 -9.66
N ILE A 26 7.13 28.58 -10.38
CA ILE A 26 8.18 29.44 -9.85
C ILE A 26 7.67 30.87 -9.94
N THR A 27 7.65 31.57 -8.81
CA THR A 27 7.21 32.96 -8.71
C THR A 27 8.40 33.81 -8.28
N VAL A 28 8.61 34.94 -8.98
CA VAL A 28 9.59 35.94 -8.57
C VAL A 28 8.84 37.15 -8.03
N PHE A 29 8.99 37.43 -6.73
CA PHE A 29 8.28 38.54 -6.10
C PHE A 29 8.69 39.88 -6.74
N GLN A 30 7.74 40.77 -6.94
CA GLN A 30 7.91 42.06 -7.66
C GLN A 30 8.34 41.94 -9.14
N ASN A 31 8.44 40.73 -9.69
CA ASN A 31 8.76 40.47 -11.10
C ASN A 31 7.81 39.42 -11.69
N PRO A 32 6.51 39.74 -11.85
CA PRO A 32 5.50 38.78 -12.33
C PRO A 32 5.83 38.21 -13.72
N ASP A 33 6.51 38.97 -14.57
CA ASP A 33 6.94 38.56 -15.92
C ASP A 33 7.94 37.38 -15.92
N LEU A 34 8.60 37.11 -14.78
CA LEU A 34 9.49 35.98 -14.59
C LEU A 34 8.80 34.76 -13.97
N THR A 35 7.50 34.85 -13.69
CA THR A 35 6.73 33.73 -13.15
C THR A 35 6.53 32.69 -14.25
N THR A 36 6.86 31.43 -13.96
CA THR A 36 6.76 30.35 -14.94
C THR A 36 6.26 29.06 -14.30
N GLU A 37 5.53 28.28 -15.07
CA GLU A 37 5.21 26.90 -14.76
C GLU A 37 6.03 26.02 -15.68
N THR A 38 6.88 25.17 -15.10
CA THR A 38 7.84 24.38 -15.87
C THR A 38 7.96 22.97 -15.31
N ARG A 39 8.43 22.06 -16.15
CA ARG A 39 8.69 20.67 -15.78
C ARG A 39 10.18 20.48 -15.52
N VAL A 40 10.53 19.81 -14.42
CA VAL A 40 11.88 19.31 -14.18
C VAL A 40 12.18 18.21 -15.19
N SER A 41 13.18 18.41 -16.05
CA SER A 41 13.57 17.45 -17.07
C SER A 41 14.19 16.19 -16.47
N GLU A 42 14.36 15.15 -17.29
CA GLU A 42 14.93 13.85 -16.88
C GLU A 42 16.35 13.96 -16.29
N ASN A 43 17.13 14.96 -16.72
CA ASN A 43 18.45 15.26 -16.18
C ASN A 43 18.41 16.19 -14.93
N GLY A 44 17.24 16.52 -14.41
CA GLY A 44 17.07 17.35 -13.21
C GLY A 44 17.17 18.86 -13.45
N ALA A 45 17.13 19.33 -14.69
CA ALA A 45 17.17 20.76 -15.00
C ALA A 45 15.76 21.35 -15.19
N ILE A 46 15.66 22.67 -15.13
CA ILE A 46 14.51 23.43 -15.63
C ILE A 46 15.02 24.51 -16.59
N THR A 47 14.19 24.92 -17.54
CA THR A 47 14.44 26.14 -18.32
C THR A 47 13.73 27.30 -17.63
N PHE A 48 14.48 28.35 -17.29
CA PHE A 48 14.00 29.54 -16.59
C PHE A 48 14.34 30.81 -17.40
N PRO A 49 13.45 31.82 -17.47
CA PRO A 49 13.72 33.05 -18.19
C PRO A 49 15.03 33.73 -17.77
N LEU A 50 15.72 34.34 -18.73
CA LEU A 50 16.98 35.10 -18.60
C LEU A 50 18.23 34.26 -18.27
N VAL A 51 18.12 33.24 -17.42
CA VAL A 51 19.26 32.42 -16.96
C VAL A 51 19.36 31.07 -17.68
N GLY A 52 18.33 30.68 -18.45
CA GLY A 52 18.37 29.45 -19.24
C GLY A 52 18.20 28.21 -18.38
N ASN A 53 19.13 27.25 -18.48
CA ASN A 53 19.02 25.99 -17.76
C ASN A 53 19.51 26.09 -16.32
N VAL A 54 18.68 25.66 -15.37
CA VAL A 54 18.99 25.64 -13.94
C VAL A 54 18.83 24.23 -13.40
N ASP A 55 19.88 23.68 -12.80
CA ASP A 55 19.82 22.35 -12.18
C ASP A 55 19.09 22.42 -10.84
N VAL A 56 17.92 21.81 -10.73
CA VAL A 56 17.08 21.83 -9.52
C VAL A 56 16.76 20.44 -8.97
N GLY A 57 16.98 19.38 -9.77
CA GLY A 57 16.75 18.00 -9.38
C GLY A 57 17.68 17.58 -8.23
N GLY A 58 17.13 16.87 -7.26
CA GLY A 58 17.85 16.45 -6.06
C GLY A 58 18.02 17.55 -5.01
N LEU A 59 17.51 18.77 -5.25
CA LEU A 59 17.49 19.83 -4.25
C LEU A 59 16.17 19.85 -3.48
N THR A 60 16.22 20.27 -2.22
CA THR A 60 15.00 20.67 -1.51
C THR A 60 14.43 21.95 -2.12
N VAL A 61 13.15 22.21 -1.91
CA VAL A 61 12.48 23.43 -2.41
C VAL A 61 13.26 24.71 -2.02
N PRO A 62 13.67 24.93 -0.74
CA PRO A 62 14.46 26.11 -0.37
C PRO A 62 15.84 26.19 -1.03
N ALA A 63 16.48 25.04 -1.25
CA ALA A 63 17.78 24.98 -1.92
C ALA A 63 17.66 25.32 -3.42
N ALA A 64 16.58 24.87 -4.07
CA ALA A 64 16.26 25.23 -5.44
C ALA A 64 15.93 26.73 -5.58
N GLU A 65 15.14 27.30 -4.65
CA GLU A 65 14.87 28.74 -4.58
C GLU A 65 16.16 29.56 -4.50
N SER A 66 17.05 29.17 -3.59
CA SER A 66 18.35 29.82 -3.39
C SER A 66 19.23 29.75 -4.66
N ARG A 67 19.20 28.62 -5.37
CA ARG A 67 19.98 28.44 -6.61
C ARG A 67 19.47 29.33 -7.75
N ILE A 68 18.15 29.41 -7.94
CA ILE A 68 17.55 30.29 -8.96
C ILE A 68 17.84 31.77 -8.62
N ALA A 69 17.70 32.15 -7.35
CA ALA A 69 18.01 33.49 -6.87
C ALA A 69 19.47 33.88 -7.17
N GLU A 70 20.41 32.97 -6.92
CA GLU A 70 21.83 33.21 -7.19
C GLU A 70 22.11 33.41 -8.68
N GLN A 71 21.50 32.62 -9.56
CA GLN A 71 21.70 32.76 -11.01
C GLN A 71 21.11 34.07 -11.57
N LEU A 72 19.94 34.48 -11.08
CA LEU A 72 19.35 35.77 -11.49
C LEU A 72 20.20 36.96 -11.04
N ARG A 73 20.78 36.87 -9.84
CA ARG A 73 21.65 37.90 -9.28
C ARG A 73 22.99 37.97 -9.98
N SER A 74 23.67 36.83 -10.14
CA SER A 74 24.98 36.76 -10.80
C SER A 74 24.93 37.08 -12.29
N GLY A 75 23.81 36.79 -12.96
CA GLY A 75 23.52 37.22 -14.33
C GLY A 75 23.21 38.71 -14.48
N GLY A 76 23.07 39.45 -13.37
CA GLY A 76 22.77 40.89 -13.38
C GLY A 76 21.33 41.23 -13.78
N PHE A 77 20.42 40.26 -13.73
CA PHE A 77 19.03 40.43 -14.17
C PHE A 77 18.13 40.98 -13.07
N VAL A 78 18.34 40.53 -11.82
CA VAL A 78 17.56 40.95 -10.65
C VAL A 78 18.50 41.11 -9.47
N LEU A 79 18.50 42.28 -8.83
CA LEU A 79 19.45 42.60 -7.75
C LEU A 79 19.17 41.83 -6.44
N GLN A 80 17.90 41.72 -6.06
CA GLN A 80 17.47 41.05 -4.83
C GLN A 80 16.25 40.15 -5.11
N PRO A 81 16.43 39.03 -5.85
CA PRO A 81 15.34 38.15 -6.20
C PRO A 81 14.80 37.43 -4.97
N GLN A 82 13.48 37.49 -4.78
CA GLN A 82 12.76 36.64 -3.83
C GLN A 82 11.98 35.61 -4.64
N ILE A 83 12.36 34.34 -4.52
CA ILE A 83 11.82 33.23 -5.29
C ILE A 83 10.90 32.40 -4.39
N GLY A 84 9.72 32.06 -4.91
CA GLY A 84 8.85 31.05 -4.32
C GLY A 84 8.62 29.91 -5.30
N ILE A 85 8.83 28.67 -4.87
CA ILE A 85 8.57 27.47 -5.67
C ILE A 85 7.40 26.70 -5.07
N LEU A 86 6.41 26.39 -5.90
CA LEU A 86 5.25 25.57 -5.55
C LEU A 86 5.20 24.34 -6.46
N PRO A 87 5.44 23.12 -5.94
CA PRO A 87 5.18 21.90 -6.70
C PRO A 87 3.69 21.76 -7.02
N LEU A 88 3.35 21.75 -8.31
CA LEU A 88 1.97 21.59 -8.81
C LEU A 88 1.64 20.11 -9.05
N GLN A 89 2.59 19.35 -9.58
CA GLN A 89 2.46 17.92 -9.79
C GLN A 89 3.77 17.25 -9.44
N ILE A 90 3.73 16.39 -8.44
CA ILE A 90 4.90 15.61 -8.03
C ILE A 90 4.84 14.25 -8.71
N ARG A 91 5.82 13.94 -9.56
CA ARG A 91 5.94 12.60 -10.16
C ARG A 91 6.82 11.72 -9.29
N GLY A 92 6.36 10.49 -9.03
CA GLY A 92 7.07 9.54 -8.17
C GLY A 92 6.62 9.58 -6.70
N ASN A 93 5.93 10.63 -6.25
CA ASN A 93 5.29 10.65 -4.92
C ASN A 93 3.91 10.01 -4.95
N GLN A 94 3.84 8.79 -5.47
CA GLN A 94 2.63 7.98 -5.53
C GLN A 94 2.92 6.59 -5.02
N VAL A 95 1.91 5.98 -4.39
CA VAL A 95 1.94 4.58 -3.97
C VAL A 95 1.01 3.78 -4.86
N ALA A 96 1.47 2.63 -5.31
CA ALA A 96 0.64 1.70 -6.07
C ALA A 96 -0.11 0.79 -5.10
N VAL A 97 -1.44 0.81 -5.12
CA VAL A 97 -2.29 -0.11 -4.36
C VAL A 97 -2.92 -1.09 -5.33
N LEU A 98 -2.50 -2.36 -5.24
CA LEU A 98 -2.76 -3.39 -6.23
C LEU A 98 -3.35 -4.66 -5.59
N GLY A 99 -3.84 -5.56 -6.44
CA GLY A 99 -4.42 -6.82 -5.99
C GLY A 99 -5.89 -6.70 -5.62
N GLN A 100 -6.32 -7.43 -4.59
CA GLN A 100 -7.73 -7.53 -4.18
C GLN A 100 -8.16 -6.40 -3.24
N VAL A 101 -8.15 -5.17 -3.76
CA VAL A 101 -8.76 -3.99 -3.14
C VAL A 101 -9.97 -3.54 -3.97
N ASN A 102 -10.85 -2.71 -3.39
CA ASN A 102 -12.07 -2.28 -4.09
C ASN A 102 -11.77 -1.36 -5.28
N ARG A 103 -10.70 -0.55 -5.21
CA ARG A 103 -10.23 0.31 -6.30
C ARG A 103 -8.71 0.18 -6.44
N PRO A 104 -8.21 -0.74 -7.28
CA PRO A 104 -6.78 -0.82 -7.56
C PRO A 104 -6.30 0.39 -8.37
N GLY A 105 -5.13 0.93 -8.06
CA GLY A 105 -4.61 2.10 -8.76
C GLY A 105 -3.36 2.71 -8.15
N ARG A 106 -2.88 3.79 -8.76
CA ARG A 106 -1.83 4.65 -8.20
C ARG A 106 -2.48 5.83 -7.48
N TYR A 107 -2.05 6.06 -6.26
CA TYR A 107 -2.59 7.08 -5.38
C TYR A 107 -1.49 8.08 -5.01
N PRO A 108 -1.74 9.39 -5.15
CA PRO A 108 -0.78 10.41 -4.74
C PRO A 108 -0.63 10.44 -3.21
N LEU A 109 0.57 10.75 -2.75
CA LEU A 109 0.81 11.10 -1.36
C LEU A 109 0.58 12.60 -1.21
N GLU A 110 -0.45 12.97 -0.45
CA GLU A 110 -0.77 14.37 -0.15
C GLU A 110 0.13 14.95 0.94
N THR A 111 0.61 14.09 1.84
CA THR A 111 1.49 14.44 2.96
C THR A 111 2.57 13.38 3.16
N PHE A 112 3.68 13.75 3.82
CA PHE A 112 4.80 12.82 4.11
C PHE A 112 4.52 11.81 5.22
N ASN A 113 3.43 11.99 5.97
CA ASN A 113 3.04 11.14 7.09
C ASN A 113 1.90 10.17 6.75
N MET A 114 1.51 10.07 5.47
CA MET A 114 0.49 9.10 5.06
C MET A 114 0.95 7.67 5.37
N ARG A 115 0.01 6.88 5.87
CA ARG A 115 0.25 5.50 6.30
C ARG A 115 -0.39 4.49 5.37
N LEU A 116 0.00 3.23 5.53
CA LEU A 116 -0.60 2.10 4.84
C LEU A 116 -2.13 2.11 4.97
N SER A 117 -2.65 2.35 6.17
CA SER A 117 -4.08 2.38 6.43
C SER A 117 -4.81 3.47 5.63
N ASP A 118 -4.21 4.65 5.51
CA ASP A 118 -4.74 5.75 4.68
C ASP A 118 -4.82 5.34 3.20
N MET A 119 -3.76 4.70 2.68
CA MET A 119 -3.72 4.23 1.30
C MET A 119 -4.79 3.16 1.03
N LEU A 120 -4.99 2.24 1.97
CA LEU A 120 -6.06 1.24 1.88
C LEU A 120 -7.44 1.91 1.90
N ALA A 121 -7.65 2.91 2.75
CA ALA A 121 -8.91 3.66 2.80
C ALA A 121 -9.21 4.38 1.48
N MET A 122 -8.20 5.04 0.87
CA MET A 122 -8.32 5.67 -0.44
C MET A 122 -8.65 4.66 -1.56
N ALA A 123 -8.09 3.45 -1.47
CA ALA A 123 -8.41 2.32 -2.35
C ALA A 123 -9.79 1.70 -2.08
N GLY A 124 -10.56 2.24 -1.11
CA GLY A 124 -11.88 1.76 -0.72
C GLY A 124 -11.84 0.51 0.16
N GLY A 125 -10.70 0.19 0.76
CA GLY A 125 -10.49 -1.00 1.59
C GLY A 125 -10.20 -2.27 0.78
N ILE A 126 -9.93 -3.35 1.52
CA ILE A 126 -9.73 -4.70 0.97
C ILE A 126 -11.07 -5.19 0.40
N ALA A 127 -11.03 -5.78 -0.79
CA ALA A 127 -12.22 -6.34 -1.42
C ALA A 127 -12.69 -7.61 -0.68
N ALA A 128 -13.96 -8.00 -0.86
CA ALA A 128 -14.50 -9.22 -0.25
C ALA A 128 -13.75 -10.51 -0.64
N THR A 129 -12.99 -10.49 -1.74
CA THR A 129 -12.13 -11.58 -2.21
C THR A 129 -10.66 -11.44 -1.79
N GLY A 130 -10.29 -10.37 -1.09
CA GLY A 130 -8.91 -10.07 -0.70
C GLY A 130 -8.54 -10.60 0.68
N ALA A 131 -7.31 -11.11 0.80
CA ALA A 131 -6.79 -11.67 2.05
C ALA A 131 -6.71 -10.62 3.16
N ASP A 132 -6.73 -11.10 4.41
CA ASP A 132 -6.55 -10.24 5.60
C ASP A 132 -5.10 -9.77 5.76
N GLU A 133 -4.18 -10.41 5.04
CA GLU A 133 -2.77 -10.08 4.98
C GLU A 133 -2.41 -9.46 3.63
N LEU A 134 -1.53 -8.47 3.67
CA LEU A 134 -0.99 -7.82 2.49
C LEU A 134 0.53 -7.77 2.54
N VAL A 135 1.13 -7.42 1.40
CA VAL A 135 2.55 -7.18 1.29
C VAL A 135 2.79 -5.72 0.93
N LEU A 136 3.63 -5.05 1.71
CA LEU A 136 4.22 -3.77 1.38
C LEU A 136 5.61 -4.01 0.80
N ILE A 137 5.86 -3.49 -0.39
CA ILE A 137 7.16 -3.51 -1.06
C ILE A 137 7.62 -2.07 -1.24
N GLY A 138 8.81 -1.74 -0.74
CA GLY A 138 9.36 -0.40 -0.84
C GLY A 138 10.86 -0.42 -0.93
N VAL A 139 11.46 0.71 -1.30
CA VAL A 139 12.91 0.89 -1.20
C VAL A 139 13.22 1.63 0.09
N ARG A 140 14.05 1.02 0.93
CA ARG A 140 14.53 1.60 2.20
C ARG A 140 16.05 1.48 2.23
N LYS A 141 16.76 2.59 2.46
CA LYS A 141 18.24 2.65 2.46
C LYS A 141 18.87 2.02 1.20
N GLY A 142 18.25 2.22 0.04
CA GLY A 142 18.71 1.69 -1.25
C GLY A 142 18.48 0.19 -1.48
N LYS A 143 17.80 -0.52 -0.57
CA LYS A 143 17.44 -1.93 -0.71
C LYS A 143 15.94 -2.11 -0.84
N ILE A 144 15.53 -3.10 -1.63
CA ILE A 144 14.13 -3.52 -1.69
C ILE A 144 13.81 -4.23 -0.38
N GLU A 145 12.81 -3.72 0.32
CA GLU A 145 12.26 -4.30 1.54
C GLU A 145 10.86 -4.82 1.24
N ARG A 146 10.56 -6.04 1.71
CA ARG A 146 9.26 -6.69 1.59
C ARG A 146 8.75 -6.98 3.00
N THR A 147 7.61 -6.40 3.34
CA THR A 147 7.02 -6.51 4.68
C THR A 147 5.62 -7.09 4.56
N GLU A 148 5.36 -8.17 5.30
CA GLU A 148 4.02 -8.76 5.44
C GLU A 148 3.27 -8.10 6.59
N ILE A 149 2.02 -7.74 6.35
CA ILE A 149 1.21 -6.95 7.28
C ILE A 149 -0.16 -7.62 7.48
N ASP A 150 -0.45 -7.97 8.73
CA ASP A 150 -1.76 -8.41 9.21
C ASP A 150 -2.64 -7.19 9.45
N VAL A 151 -3.60 -6.95 8.55
CA VAL A 151 -4.42 -5.74 8.56
C VAL A 151 -5.40 -5.70 9.74
N PRO A 152 -6.15 -6.77 10.06
CA PRO A 152 -6.98 -6.81 11.27
C PRO A 152 -6.20 -6.49 12.55
N ALA A 153 -4.96 -6.96 12.68
CA ALA A 153 -4.14 -6.70 13.86
C ALA A 153 -3.84 -5.20 14.08
N LEU A 154 -3.76 -4.40 13.01
CA LEU A 154 -3.55 -2.94 13.10
C LEU A 154 -4.66 -2.27 13.89
N PHE A 155 -5.91 -2.67 13.66
CA PHE A 155 -7.09 -2.03 14.23
C PHE A 155 -7.52 -2.66 15.56
N MET A 156 -7.47 -3.99 15.67
CA MET A 156 -7.99 -4.70 16.84
C MET A 156 -7.07 -4.60 18.06
N LYS A 157 -5.75 -4.60 17.86
CA LYS A 157 -4.77 -4.54 18.95
C LYS A 157 -4.27 -3.12 19.21
N GLY A 158 -4.69 -2.15 18.39
CA GLY A 158 -4.16 -0.79 18.41
C GLY A 158 -2.65 -0.74 18.14
N ASP A 159 -2.11 -1.73 17.42
CA ASP A 159 -0.69 -1.85 17.12
C ASP A 159 -0.32 -0.92 15.96
N LEU A 160 -0.48 0.39 16.20
CA LEU A 160 -0.18 1.47 15.25
C LEU A 160 1.29 1.50 14.83
N ALA A 161 2.18 0.81 15.57
CA ALA A 161 3.58 0.66 15.19
C ALA A 161 3.74 -0.11 13.87
N LYS A 162 2.77 -0.96 13.52
CA LYS A 162 2.74 -1.70 12.24
C LYS A 162 2.01 -0.97 11.13
N ASP A 163 1.37 0.16 11.41
CA ASP A 163 0.79 1.02 10.38
C ASP A 163 1.88 1.91 9.77
N VAL A 164 2.66 1.30 8.87
CA VAL A 164 3.90 1.87 8.33
C VAL A 164 3.61 3.14 7.52
N ILE A 165 4.46 4.16 7.69
CA ILE A 165 4.46 5.35 6.82
C ILE A 165 4.95 4.91 5.43
N VAL A 166 4.14 5.19 4.41
CA VAL A 166 4.46 4.84 3.03
C VAL A 166 5.26 5.95 2.37
N SER A 167 6.01 5.60 1.34
CA SER A 167 6.85 6.52 0.58
C SER A 167 6.54 6.42 -0.91
N GLY A 168 6.83 7.50 -1.64
CA GLY A 168 6.71 7.51 -3.09
C GLY A 168 7.44 6.32 -3.74
N GLY A 169 6.74 5.59 -4.60
CA GLY A 169 7.25 4.38 -5.25
C GLY A 169 6.94 3.08 -4.51
N ASP A 170 6.40 3.11 -3.29
CA ASP A 170 5.96 1.90 -2.62
C ASP A 170 4.81 1.20 -3.37
N VAL A 171 4.75 -0.12 -3.19
CA VAL A 171 3.69 -0.99 -3.72
C VAL A 171 3.03 -1.73 -2.56
N ILE A 172 1.74 -1.50 -2.40
CA ILE A 172 0.87 -2.25 -1.51
C ILE A 172 0.14 -3.28 -2.36
N TYR A 173 0.35 -4.56 -2.06
CA TYR A 173 -0.28 -5.65 -2.80
C TYR A 173 -1.11 -6.53 -1.88
N VAL A 174 -2.42 -6.58 -2.13
CA VAL A 174 -3.36 -7.43 -1.38
C VAL A 174 -3.60 -8.73 -2.15
N HIS A 175 -3.22 -9.85 -1.55
CA HIS A 175 -3.42 -11.17 -2.15
C HIS A 175 -4.91 -11.54 -2.23
N ARG A 176 -5.23 -12.53 -3.06
CA ARG A 176 -6.54 -13.19 -2.97
C ARG A 176 -6.63 -13.96 -1.66
N ALA A 177 -7.80 -13.87 -1.01
CA ALA A 177 -8.08 -14.64 0.18
C ALA A 177 -7.94 -16.15 -0.13
N PRO A 178 -7.40 -16.94 0.80
CA PRO A 178 -7.38 -18.39 0.64
C PRO A 178 -8.82 -18.91 0.47
N THR A 179 -8.97 -20.00 -0.25
CA THR A 179 -10.27 -20.62 -0.52
C THR A 179 -10.30 -22.06 -0.06
N PHE A 180 -11.48 -22.56 0.27
CA PHE A 180 -11.77 -23.99 0.40
C PHE A 180 -12.96 -24.34 -0.50
N TYR A 181 -13.18 -25.62 -0.73
CA TYR A 181 -14.18 -26.12 -1.67
C TYR A 181 -15.14 -27.06 -0.96
N ILE A 182 -16.42 -27.02 -1.33
CA ILE A 182 -17.44 -27.93 -0.82
C ILE A 182 -18.17 -28.54 -2.02
N TYR A 183 -18.33 -29.86 -2.03
CA TYR A 183 -19.10 -30.58 -3.05
C TYR A 183 -19.77 -31.83 -2.48
N GLY A 184 -20.67 -32.43 -3.27
CA GLY A 184 -21.53 -33.53 -2.84
C GLY A 184 -22.87 -33.03 -2.32
N GLU A 185 -23.40 -33.69 -1.29
CA GLU A 185 -24.74 -33.43 -0.75
C GLU A 185 -24.81 -32.20 0.17
N VAL A 186 -24.55 -31.02 -0.40
CA VAL A 186 -24.70 -29.71 0.25
C VAL A 186 -25.63 -28.79 -0.53
N ASN A 187 -26.27 -27.84 0.15
CA ASN A 187 -27.24 -26.94 -0.48
C ASN A 187 -26.58 -25.97 -1.49
N ARG A 188 -25.33 -25.57 -1.26
CA ARG A 188 -24.54 -24.73 -2.18
C ARG A 188 -23.13 -25.28 -2.34
N PRO A 189 -22.90 -26.17 -3.31
CA PRO A 189 -21.55 -26.59 -3.65
C PRO A 189 -20.79 -25.45 -4.34
N GLY A 190 -19.47 -25.40 -4.16
CA GLY A 190 -18.63 -24.39 -4.80
C GLY A 190 -17.36 -24.06 -4.02
N ALA A 191 -16.71 -22.99 -4.45
CA ALA A 191 -15.53 -22.42 -3.80
C ALA A 191 -15.96 -21.29 -2.86
N PHE A 192 -15.39 -21.28 -1.67
CA PHE A 192 -15.69 -20.31 -0.62
C PHE A 192 -14.39 -19.69 -0.09
N ARG A 193 -14.47 -18.43 0.33
CA ARG A 193 -13.39 -17.76 1.05
C ARG A 193 -13.17 -18.47 2.38
N LEU A 194 -11.91 -18.75 2.70
CA LEU A 194 -11.48 -19.24 4.00
C LEU A 194 -11.18 -18.05 4.90
N GLU A 195 -11.87 -17.98 6.04
CA GLU A 195 -11.61 -17.00 7.09
C GLU A 195 -10.62 -17.54 8.13
N ARG A 196 -9.97 -16.64 8.89
CA ARG A 196 -9.02 -17.03 9.93
C ARG A 196 -9.70 -17.85 11.01
N GLY A 197 -9.17 -19.05 11.27
CA GLY A 197 -9.69 -19.94 12.30
C GLY A 197 -11.04 -20.60 11.94
N MET A 198 -11.45 -20.54 10.67
CA MET A 198 -12.71 -21.12 10.22
C MET A 198 -12.72 -22.65 10.42
N THR A 199 -13.78 -23.16 11.05
CA THR A 199 -13.95 -24.60 11.27
C THR A 199 -14.71 -25.28 10.13
N VAL A 200 -14.66 -26.62 10.09
CA VAL A 200 -15.43 -27.43 9.14
C VAL A 200 -16.93 -27.14 9.24
N MET A 201 -17.47 -27.00 10.46
CA MET A 201 -18.86 -26.65 10.70
C MET A 201 -19.22 -25.30 10.09
N GLN A 202 -18.39 -24.27 10.32
CA GLN A 202 -18.59 -22.95 9.75
C GLN A 202 -18.52 -22.99 8.22
N GLY A 203 -17.56 -23.75 7.68
CA GLY A 203 -17.45 -23.96 6.24
C GLY A 203 -18.71 -24.56 5.63
N LEU A 204 -19.23 -25.64 6.22
CA LEU A 204 -20.50 -26.25 5.81
C LEU A 204 -21.67 -25.26 5.89
N ALA A 205 -21.73 -24.45 6.95
CA ALA A 205 -22.76 -23.42 7.10
C ALA A 205 -22.69 -22.37 5.98
N THR A 206 -21.49 -21.94 5.57
CA THR A 206 -21.30 -21.07 4.40
C THR A 206 -21.80 -21.75 3.11
N GLY A 207 -21.62 -23.06 2.98
CA GLY A 207 -22.21 -23.90 1.93
C GLY A 207 -23.74 -24.10 2.03
N GLY A 208 -24.41 -23.46 2.99
CA GLY A 208 -25.84 -23.61 3.22
C GLY A 208 -26.21 -24.91 3.97
N GLY A 209 -25.25 -25.62 4.54
CA GLY A 209 -25.45 -26.89 5.22
C GLY A 209 -25.61 -28.09 4.26
N VAL A 210 -25.77 -29.27 4.86
CA VAL A 210 -26.03 -30.51 4.12
C VAL A 210 -27.45 -30.52 3.54
N THR A 211 -27.65 -31.19 2.40
CA THR A 211 -29.01 -31.40 1.87
C THR A 211 -29.79 -32.39 2.75
N ILE A 212 -31.09 -32.56 2.48
CA ILE A 212 -31.90 -33.60 3.13
C ILE A 212 -31.39 -35.03 2.85
N ARG A 213 -30.66 -35.21 1.75
CA ARG A 213 -30.04 -36.49 1.37
C ARG A 213 -28.60 -36.58 1.87
N GLY A 214 -28.04 -35.54 2.46
CA GLY A 214 -26.65 -35.51 2.88
C GLY A 214 -26.44 -36.02 4.29
N THR A 215 -25.23 -36.51 4.56
CA THR A 215 -24.80 -36.88 5.91
C THR A 215 -23.41 -36.33 6.23
N THR A 216 -23.24 -35.81 7.45
CA THR A 216 -21.93 -35.42 7.99
C THR A 216 -21.14 -36.64 8.46
N ARG A 217 -21.80 -37.79 8.65
CA ARG A 217 -21.14 -39.03 9.07
C ARG A 217 -20.32 -39.61 7.92
N GLY A 218 -19.03 -39.84 8.16
CA GLY A 218 -18.11 -40.34 7.13
C GLY A 218 -17.83 -39.31 6.02
N MET A 219 -18.13 -38.03 6.26
CA MET A 219 -17.70 -36.91 5.42
C MET A 219 -16.18 -36.90 5.32
N GLN A 220 -15.65 -36.45 4.19
CA GLN A 220 -14.22 -36.47 3.91
C GLN A 220 -13.70 -35.07 3.60
N ILE A 221 -12.47 -34.78 4.02
CA ILE A 221 -11.69 -33.64 3.53
C ILE A 221 -10.53 -34.19 2.73
N HIS A 222 -10.42 -33.75 1.49
CA HIS A 222 -9.24 -33.97 0.68
C HIS A 222 -8.32 -32.78 0.89
N ARG A 223 -7.23 -32.99 1.61
CA ARG A 223 -6.24 -31.97 1.94
C ARG A 223 -4.93 -32.27 1.21
N ARG A 224 -4.36 -31.26 0.56
CA ARG A 224 -3.00 -31.34 0.04
C ARG A 224 -2.03 -30.97 1.17
N SER A 225 -1.15 -31.89 1.55
CA SER A 225 -0.06 -31.63 2.48
C SER A 225 1.00 -30.72 1.85
N GLU A 226 1.87 -30.14 2.66
CA GLU A 226 2.99 -29.29 2.18
C GLU A 226 3.89 -30.04 1.18
N ASP A 227 4.07 -31.35 1.37
CA ASP A 227 4.84 -32.23 0.48
C ASP A 227 4.14 -32.56 -0.86
N GLY A 228 2.95 -32.00 -1.10
CA GLY A 228 2.18 -32.17 -2.33
C GLY A 228 1.32 -33.44 -2.38
N THR A 229 1.46 -34.35 -1.41
CA THR A 229 0.62 -35.54 -1.27
C THR A 229 -0.83 -35.18 -0.92
N GLN A 230 -1.79 -35.89 -1.49
CA GLN A 230 -3.19 -35.76 -1.08
C GLN A 230 -3.51 -36.72 0.07
N GLN A 231 -4.10 -36.19 1.13
CA GLN A 231 -4.59 -36.94 2.27
C GLN A 231 -6.12 -36.84 2.32
N VAL A 232 -6.76 -37.97 2.59
CA VAL A 232 -8.20 -38.03 2.85
C VAL A 232 -8.38 -38.20 4.34
N ILE A 233 -9.07 -37.25 4.96
CA ILE A 233 -9.27 -37.16 6.41
C ILE A 233 -10.77 -37.22 6.67
N GLU A 234 -11.20 -37.96 7.69
CA GLU A 234 -12.55 -37.82 8.26
C GLU A 234 -12.49 -36.75 9.37
N PRO A 235 -13.00 -35.53 9.13
CA PRO A 235 -12.79 -34.44 10.06
C PRO A 235 -13.79 -34.44 11.21
N GLN A 236 -13.39 -33.84 12.32
CA GLN A 236 -14.34 -33.35 13.32
C GLN A 236 -14.93 -32.01 12.89
N LEU A 237 -16.15 -31.69 13.32
CA LEU A 237 -16.86 -30.48 12.88
C LEU A 237 -16.20 -29.18 13.40
N ASP A 238 -15.51 -29.24 14.54
CA ASP A 238 -14.75 -28.15 15.15
C ASP A 238 -13.31 -28.04 14.63
N GLN A 239 -12.86 -28.99 13.82
CA GLN A 239 -11.53 -28.96 13.21
C GLN A 239 -11.37 -27.73 12.31
N ALA A 240 -10.19 -27.09 12.34
CA ALA A 240 -9.88 -25.97 11.47
C ALA A 240 -9.68 -26.40 10.01
N LEU A 241 -10.23 -25.61 9.10
CA LEU A 241 -10.01 -25.72 7.67
C LEU A 241 -8.66 -25.11 7.27
N ALA A 242 -8.04 -25.73 6.27
CA ALA A 242 -6.80 -25.25 5.67
C ALA A 242 -7.05 -24.71 4.26
N PRO A 243 -6.16 -23.84 3.74
CA PRO A 243 -6.24 -23.39 2.35
C PRO A 243 -6.28 -24.56 1.37
N ASN A 244 -7.19 -24.48 0.40
CA ASN A 244 -7.44 -25.47 -0.65
C ASN A 244 -8.02 -26.81 -0.17
N ASP A 245 -8.50 -26.91 1.07
CA ASP A 245 -9.28 -28.07 1.50
C ASP A 245 -10.50 -28.29 0.59
N VAL A 246 -10.79 -29.55 0.31
CA VAL A 246 -12.00 -29.94 -0.42
C VAL A 246 -12.86 -30.82 0.48
N ILE A 247 -13.97 -30.28 0.96
CA ILE A 247 -14.97 -30.98 1.76
C ILE A 247 -15.91 -31.75 0.83
N PHE A 248 -15.99 -33.06 1.01
CA PHE A 248 -16.91 -33.95 0.31
C PHE A 248 -17.99 -34.47 1.26
N VAL A 249 -19.23 -34.04 1.03
CA VAL A 249 -20.39 -34.53 1.79
C VAL A 249 -21.04 -35.69 1.05
N LYS A 250 -21.17 -36.82 1.73
CA LYS A 250 -21.74 -38.06 1.18
C LYS A 250 -23.26 -38.04 1.23
N GLU A 251 -23.86 -38.84 0.36
CA GLU A 251 -25.27 -39.21 0.46
C GLU A 251 -25.53 -40.09 1.69
N SER A 252 -26.63 -39.83 2.38
CA SER A 252 -27.18 -40.66 3.45
C SER A 252 -27.69 -41.94 2.82
N LEU A 253 -27.00 -43.04 3.15
CA LEU A 253 -27.59 -44.36 3.08
C LEU A 253 -28.52 -44.42 4.31
N PHE A 254 -29.81 -44.74 4.13
CA PHE A 254 -30.88 -44.76 5.15
C PHE A 254 -31.62 -43.43 5.36
#